data_AF-A0A7J5B851-F1
#
_entry.id   AF-A0A7J5B851-F1
#
_cell.length_a   1.000
_cell.length_b   1.000
_cell.length_c   1.000
_cell.angle_alpha   90.00
_cell.angle_beta   90.00
_cell.angle_gamma   90.00
#
_symmetry.space_group_name_H-M   'P 1'
#
loop_
_entity.id
_entity.type
_entity.pdbx_description
1 polymer ?
#
loop_
_entity_poly.entity_id
_entity_poly.type
_entity_poly.pdbx_seq_one_letter_code
_entity_poly.pdbx_strand_id
1 'polypeptide(L)'
;MTTTYGIRVVHDGREAEVRVLSQAVARQLELIGLHRSVAITVTASEISPGTPRICVCLCDERSKKSDVIQAALNEELASGTTIFPVLEDLGRFSEFAPQELTHANGTVWSDEVTLQHLVHTLLEELGIEEKHRRVFISHRRTDGLGAAEQLHDKLSHFKFRPFIDRFAIREGTNFQQEIGHALEDHAFLLLLETPEAHSSEWVFDEVDYALSHTMGILILRWPGEVQEVPGSSGLPRLFLSEEDLVEDDHGYSVLTEAALERVIEGVERAHAHGIVRRRSILVKSISEAAAAAGVADCTSLRGWQLLVRTHEGTGIVGTTPRLPTAVDLQTLDQTSARTGANLPGVLVHSARTLPSGLQEHLEWVSDGRQMTVIPENAIGGWWSHGN
;
A
#
# COMPACT_ATOMS: atom_id res chain seq x y z
N MET A 1 -15.88 -7.24 5.88
CA MET A 1 -16.42 -5.89 5.66
C MET A 1 -15.70 -5.32 4.46
N THR A 2 -16.43 -4.71 3.53
CA THR A 2 -15.84 -4.10 2.33
C THR A 2 -15.54 -2.63 2.64
N THR A 3 -14.29 -2.21 2.52
CA THR A 3 -13.91 -0.80 2.69
C THR A 3 -14.36 -0.02 1.46
N THR A 4 -15.04 1.13 1.66
CA THR A 4 -15.59 1.92 0.55
C THR A 4 -14.85 3.23 0.38
N TYR A 5 -14.48 3.56 -0.85
CA TYR A 5 -13.83 4.80 -1.24
C TYR A 5 -14.57 5.46 -2.42
N GLY A 6 -14.27 6.73 -2.64
CA GLY A 6 -14.84 7.54 -3.71
C GLY A 6 -13.81 8.19 -4.63
N ILE A 7 -14.11 8.27 -5.93
CA ILE A 7 -13.42 9.13 -6.89
C ILE A 7 -14.47 10.02 -7.54
N ARG A 8 -14.55 11.28 -7.14
CA ARG A 8 -15.42 12.27 -7.79
C ARG A 8 -14.75 12.73 -9.08
N VAL A 9 -15.48 12.74 -10.19
CA VAL A 9 -14.96 13.20 -11.48
C VAL A 9 -15.64 14.51 -11.85
N VAL A 10 -14.90 15.60 -11.79
CA VAL A 10 -15.35 16.92 -12.21
C VAL A 10 -15.05 17.11 -13.69
N HIS A 11 -16.07 17.44 -14.47
CA HIS A 11 -15.97 17.66 -15.91
C HIS A 11 -17.14 18.50 -16.44
N ASP A 12 -17.08 18.87 -17.72
CA ASP A 12 -18.18 19.51 -18.45
C ASP A 12 -18.51 18.67 -19.71
N GLY A 13 -19.51 17.78 -19.61
CA GLY A 13 -19.94 16.92 -20.71
C GLY A 13 -19.03 15.72 -21.07
N ARG A 14 -18.18 15.23 -20.16
CA ARG A 14 -17.25 14.09 -20.35
C ARG A 14 -17.72 12.80 -19.67
N GLU A 15 -19.01 12.50 -19.76
CA GLU A 15 -19.64 11.32 -19.12
C GLU A 15 -19.10 9.98 -19.64
N ALA A 16 -18.59 9.96 -20.88
CA ALA A 16 -18.00 8.75 -21.45
C ALA A 16 -16.69 8.39 -20.73
N GLU A 17 -15.85 9.38 -20.47
CA GLU A 17 -14.58 9.24 -19.77
C GLU A 17 -14.80 8.82 -18.31
N VAL A 18 -15.84 9.32 -17.63
CA VAL A 18 -16.20 8.83 -16.29
C VAL A 18 -16.42 7.31 -16.30
N ARG A 19 -17.13 6.79 -17.31
CA ARG A 19 -17.37 5.34 -17.45
C ARG A 19 -16.09 4.57 -17.75
N VAL A 20 -15.22 5.10 -18.61
CA VAL A 20 -13.94 4.46 -18.93
C VAL A 20 -13.06 4.40 -17.68
N LEU A 21 -12.94 5.50 -16.93
CA LEU A 21 -12.17 5.52 -15.68
C LEU A 21 -12.76 4.54 -14.65
N SER A 22 -14.08 4.50 -14.51
CA SER A 22 -14.77 3.56 -13.63
C SER A 22 -14.45 2.10 -13.97
N GLN A 23 -14.49 1.75 -15.26
CA GLN A 23 -14.15 0.41 -15.74
C GLN A 23 -12.68 0.07 -15.52
N ALA A 24 -11.77 1.02 -15.78
CA ALA A 24 -10.34 0.82 -15.57
C ALA A 24 -10.00 0.61 -14.09
N VAL A 25 -10.60 1.41 -13.18
CA VAL A 25 -10.46 1.23 -11.73
C VAL A 25 -11.01 -0.13 -11.29
N ALA A 26 -12.19 -0.53 -11.76
CA ALA A 26 -12.78 -1.83 -11.43
C ALA A 26 -11.91 -3.00 -11.92
N ARG A 27 -11.42 -2.93 -13.17
CA ARG A 27 -10.51 -3.91 -13.75
C ARG A 27 -9.23 -4.02 -12.94
N GLN A 28 -8.66 -2.88 -12.52
CA GLN A 28 -7.44 -2.91 -11.71
C GLN A 28 -7.68 -3.57 -10.35
N LEU A 29 -8.80 -3.28 -9.69
CA LEU A 29 -9.17 -3.98 -8.44
C LEU A 29 -9.37 -5.49 -8.64
N GLU A 30 -9.84 -5.93 -9.80
CA GLU A 30 -9.92 -7.35 -10.14
C GLU A 30 -8.51 -7.95 -10.34
N LEU A 31 -7.65 -7.27 -11.10
CA LEU A 31 -6.28 -7.69 -11.39
C LEU A 31 -5.46 -7.89 -10.10
N ILE A 32 -5.53 -6.93 -9.17
CA ILE A 32 -4.84 -7.00 -7.87
C ILE A 32 -5.64 -7.78 -6.80
N GLY A 33 -6.78 -8.39 -7.17
CA GLY A 33 -7.53 -9.30 -6.30
C GLY A 33 -8.26 -8.62 -5.13
N LEU A 34 -8.48 -7.31 -5.19
CA LEU A 34 -9.10 -6.51 -4.13
C LEU A 34 -10.59 -6.23 -4.32
N HIS A 35 -11.17 -6.57 -5.48
CA HIS A 35 -12.58 -6.33 -5.85
C HIS A 35 -13.64 -6.86 -4.84
N ARG A 36 -13.26 -7.78 -3.92
CA ARG A 36 -14.16 -8.29 -2.86
C ARG A 36 -13.99 -7.57 -1.53
N SER A 37 -12.82 -6.97 -1.30
CA SER A 37 -12.41 -6.37 -0.03
C SER A 37 -12.53 -4.84 -0.05
N VAL A 38 -12.43 -4.24 -1.23
CA VAL A 38 -12.49 -2.79 -1.44
C VAL A 38 -13.49 -2.47 -2.55
N ALA A 39 -14.33 -1.47 -2.31
CA ALA A 39 -15.25 -0.90 -3.28
C ALA A 39 -14.86 0.55 -3.55
N ILE A 40 -14.76 0.95 -4.82
CA ILE A 40 -14.50 2.33 -5.21
C ILE A 40 -15.62 2.81 -6.11
N THR A 41 -16.32 3.86 -5.69
CA THR A 41 -17.35 4.52 -6.52
C THR A 41 -16.69 5.63 -7.32
N VAL A 42 -16.66 5.49 -8.65
CA VAL A 42 -16.22 6.53 -9.58
C VAL A 42 -17.45 7.19 -10.17
N THR A 43 -17.65 8.50 -9.95
CA THR A 43 -18.88 9.19 -10.36
C THR A 43 -18.67 10.70 -10.54
N ALA A 44 -19.46 11.32 -11.41
CA ALA A 44 -19.56 12.78 -11.50
C ALA A 44 -20.51 13.38 -10.43
N SER A 45 -21.36 12.55 -9.84
CA SER A 45 -22.31 12.96 -8.80
C SER A 45 -21.62 13.13 -7.44
N GLU A 46 -22.35 13.71 -6.48
CA GLU A 46 -21.89 13.76 -5.09
C GLU A 46 -21.66 12.36 -4.52
N ILE A 47 -20.60 12.23 -3.72
CA ILE A 47 -20.27 11.01 -3.00
C ILE A 47 -20.79 11.14 -1.57
N SER A 48 -21.35 10.06 -1.04
CA SER A 48 -21.93 10.01 0.31
C SER A 48 -20.99 10.65 1.36
N PRO A 49 -21.52 11.54 2.23
CA PRO A 49 -20.75 12.14 3.32
C PRO A 49 -20.06 11.06 4.17
N GLY A 50 -18.80 11.33 4.57
CA GLY A 50 -18.00 10.39 5.36
C GLY A 50 -17.30 9.28 4.57
N THR A 51 -17.56 9.15 3.26
CA THR A 51 -16.77 8.23 2.41
C THR A 51 -15.43 8.88 2.07
N PRO A 52 -14.28 8.25 2.40
CA PRO A 52 -12.98 8.80 2.00
C PRO A 52 -12.88 8.87 0.47
N ARG A 53 -12.51 10.04 -0.05
CA ARG A 53 -12.52 10.28 -1.50
C ARG A 53 -11.36 11.13 -1.98
N ILE A 54 -11.06 11.00 -3.26
CA ILE A 54 -10.24 11.92 -4.06
C ILE A 54 -11.06 12.48 -5.22
N CYS A 55 -10.55 13.51 -5.88
CA CYS A 55 -11.20 14.15 -7.00
C CYS A 55 -10.31 14.12 -8.25
N VAL A 56 -10.90 13.83 -9.39
CA VAL A 56 -10.28 13.94 -10.72
C VAL A 56 -10.98 15.06 -11.47
N CYS A 57 -10.23 16.03 -11.98
CA CYS A 57 -10.77 17.09 -12.82
C CYS A 57 -10.32 16.86 -14.27
N LEU A 58 -11.24 16.45 -15.15
CA LEU A 58 -10.95 16.27 -16.57
C LEU A 58 -10.93 17.63 -17.26
N CYS A 59 -9.74 18.19 -17.43
CA CYS A 59 -9.55 19.55 -17.94
C CYS A 59 -9.44 19.57 -19.47
N ASP A 60 -10.17 20.50 -20.07
CA ASP A 60 -10.20 20.80 -21.51
C ASP A 60 -10.30 22.32 -21.75
N GLU A 61 -10.48 22.73 -23.00
CA GLU A 61 -10.59 24.15 -23.38
C GLU A 61 -11.74 24.92 -22.72
N ARG A 62 -12.77 24.22 -22.24
CA ARG A 62 -13.94 24.82 -21.58
C ARG A 62 -13.72 24.99 -20.09
N SER A 63 -12.85 24.17 -19.51
CA SER A 63 -12.73 23.98 -18.06
C SER A 63 -12.45 25.26 -17.28
N LYS A 64 -11.55 26.12 -17.77
CA LYS A 64 -11.25 27.41 -17.12
C LYS A 64 -12.44 28.35 -16.98
N LYS A 65 -13.39 28.29 -17.91
CA LYS A 65 -14.53 29.22 -17.98
C LYS A 65 -15.84 28.55 -17.54
N SER A 66 -15.79 27.29 -17.12
CA SER A 66 -16.97 26.53 -16.73
C SER A 66 -17.31 26.80 -15.27
N ASP A 67 -18.39 27.54 -15.04
CA ASP A 67 -18.92 27.82 -13.69
C ASP A 67 -19.23 26.53 -12.92
N VAL A 68 -19.63 25.48 -13.64
CA VAL A 68 -19.92 24.15 -13.06
C VAL A 68 -18.65 23.52 -12.50
N ILE A 69 -17.54 23.55 -13.26
CA ILE A 69 -16.25 23.03 -12.81
C ILE A 69 -15.74 23.86 -11.65
N GLN A 70 -15.76 25.20 -11.75
CA GLN A 70 -15.30 26.07 -10.67
C GLN A 70 -16.07 25.84 -9.37
N ALA A 71 -17.40 25.73 -9.42
CA ALA A 71 -18.22 25.45 -8.24
C ALA A 71 -17.86 24.10 -7.61
N ALA A 72 -17.74 23.04 -8.40
CA ALA A 72 -17.40 21.70 -7.91
C ALA A 72 -15.98 21.64 -7.33
N LEU A 73 -15.00 22.34 -7.93
CA LEU A 73 -13.64 22.41 -7.41
C LEU A 73 -13.58 23.14 -6.07
N ASN A 74 -14.30 24.25 -5.93
CA ASN A 74 -14.37 24.98 -4.67
C ASN A 74 -14.98 24.13 -3.55
N GLU A 75 -15.99 23.32 -3.85
CA GLU A 75 -16.57 22.36 -2.90
C GLU A 75 -15.53 21.32 -2.45
N GLU A 76 -14.79 20.70 -3.39
CA GLU A 76 -13.78 19.68 -3.08
C GLU A 76 -12.56 20.26 -2.34
N LEU A 77 -12.16 21.48 -2.67
CA LEU A 77 -11.10 22.19 -1.94
C LEU A 77 -11.55 22.52 -0.51
N ALA A 78 -12.80 22.95 -0.33
CA ALA A 78 -13.36 23.22 1.00
C ALA A 78 -13.44 21.94 1.86
N SER A 79 -13.62 20.76 1.24
CA SER A 79 -13.57 19.48 1.94
C SER A 79 -12.14 18.92 2.14
N GLY A 80 -11.10 19.63 1.69
CA GLY A 80 -9.70 19.19 1.81
C GLY A 80 -9.36 17.96 0.95
N THR A 81 -10.14 17.72 -0.11
CA THR A 81 -9.92 16.60 -1.03
C THR A 81 -8.71 16.88 -1.92
N THR A 82 -7.87 15.86 -2.18
CA THR A 82 -6.82 16.00 -3.20
C THR A 82 -7.45 15.94 -4.59
N ILE A 83 -7.14 16.92 -5.43
CA ILE A 83 -7.67 17.03 -6.79
C ILE A 83 -6.55 16.75 -7.80
N PHE A 84 -6.79 15.82 -8.72
CA PHE A 84 -5.90 15.47 -9.83
C PHE A 84 -6.38 16.14 -11.12
N PRO A 85 -5.70 17.18 -11.62
CA PRO A 85 -6.00 17.74 -12.94
C PRO A 85 -5.53 16.76 -14.02
N VAL A 86 -6.43 16.30 -14.88
CA VAL A 86 -6.13 15.34 -15.95
C VAL A 86 -6.38 15.99 -17.30
N LEU A 87 -5.40 15.88 -18.20
CA LEU A 87 -5.44 16.47 -19.54
C LEU A 87 -4.98 15.46 -20.60
N GLU A 88 -5.40 15.66 -21.85
CA GLU A 88 -4.85 14.87 -22.96
C GLU A 88 -3.42 15.29 -23.32
N ASP A 89 -3.06 16.55 -23.06
CA ASP A 89 -1.73 17.10 -23.29
C ASP A 89 -1.32 18.04 -22.15
N LEU A 90 -0.28 17.66 -21.40
CA LEU A 90 0.28 18.48 -20.32
C LEU A 90 0.91 19.78 -20.81
N GLY A 91 1.32 19.86 -22.08
CA GLY A 91 1.80 21.11 -22.69
C GLY A 91 0.75 22.22 -22.66
N ARG A 92 -0.54 21.85 -22.54
CA ARG A 92 -1.68 22.78 -22.48
C ARG A 92 -2.21 23.00 -21.07
N PHE A 93 -1.49 22.53 -20.04
CA PHE A 93 -1.91 22.70 -18.63
C PHE A 93 -2.25 24.15 -18.29
N SER A 94 -1.34 25.07 -18.58
CA SER A 94 -1.54 26.50 -18.34
C SER A 94 -2.65 27.11 -19.18
N GLU A 95 -3.14 26.44 -20.22
CA GLU A 95 -4.27 26.88 -21.06
C GLU A 95 -5.60 26.38 -20.49
N PHE A 96 -5.66 25.14 -20.00
CA PHE A 96 -6.90 24.41 -19.69
C PHE A 96 -7.19 24.23 -18.20
N ALA A 97 -6.17 24.18 -17.34
CA ALA A 97 -6.36 24.00 -15.91
C ALA A 97 -7.10 25.22 -15.30
N PRO A 98 -8.21 25.02 -14.57
CA PRO A 98 -8.87 26.07 -13.79
C PRO A 98 -7.91 26.76 -12.82
N GLN A 99 -8.19 28.03 -12.48
CA GLN A 99 -7.30 28.86 -11.63
C GLN A 99 -7.07 28.20 -10.26
N GLU A 100 -8.08 27.51 -9.75
CA GLU A 100 -8.06 26.76 -8.51
C GLU A 100 -7.00 25.65 -8.51
N LEU A 101 -6.63 25.13 -9.68
CA LEU A 101 -5.72 23.99 -9.84
C LEU A 101 -4.33 24.37 -10.37
N THR A 102 -4.04 25.64 -10.63
CA THR A 102 -2.74 26.05 -11.19
C THR A 102 -1.55 25.81 -10.25
N HIS A 103 -1.82 25.55 -8.97
CA HIS A 103 -0.81 25.19 -7.97
C HIS A 103 -0.48 23.68 -7.95
N ALA A 104 -1.29 22.86 -8.62
CA ALA A 104 -1.13 21.40 -8.65
C ALA A 104 -0.43 20.94 -9.93
N ASN A 105 0.26 19.81 -9.87
CA ASN A 105 0.77 19.14 -11.07
C ASN A 105 -0.37 18.39 -11.76
N GLY A 106 -0.49 18.55 -13.08
CA GLY A 106 -1.41 17.75 -13.89
C GLY A 106 -0.85 16.36 -14.19
N THR A 107 -1.73 15.48 -14.67
CA THR A 107 -1.38 14.18 -15.26
C THR A 107 -1.99 14.00 -16.64
N VAL A 108 -1.39 13.14 -17.47
CA VAL A 108 -1.87 12.86 -18.83
C VAL A 108 -2.86 11.70 -18.80
N TRP A 109 -3.94 11.84 -19.55
CA TRP A 109 -4.74 10.71 -20.02
C TRP A 109 -5.13 10.94 -21.47
N SER A 110 -4.45 10.25 -22.39
CA SER A 110 -4.65 10.32 -23.84
C SER A 110 -4.85 8.95 -24.49
N ASP A 111 -4.44 7.88 -23.80
CA ASP A 111 -4.50 6.50 -24.27
C ASP A 111 -4.65 5.52 -23.09
N GLU A 112 -4.68 4.22 -23.39
CA GLU A 112 -4.82 3.16 -22.37
C GLU A 112 -3.61 3.11 -21.43
N VAL A 113 -2.39 3.38 -21.91
CA VAL A 113 -1.18 3.30 -21.09
C VAL A 113 -1.18 4.40 -20.03
N THR A 114 -1.49 5.62 -20.44
CA THR A 114 -1.61 6.78 -19.55
C THR A 114 -2.81 6.65 -18.60
N LEU A 115 -3.91 6.04 -19.04
CA LEU A 115 -5.03 5.67 -18.16
C LEU A 115 -4.60 4.70 -17.05
N GLN A 116 -3.86 3.63 -17.38
CA GLN A 116 -3.39 2.69 -16.36
C GLN A 116 -2.48 3.37 -15.33
N HIS A 117 -1.57 4.25 -15.77
CA HIS A 117 -0.76 5.06 -14.86
C HIS A 117 -1.60 5.97 -13.95
N LEU A 118 -2.64 6.61 -14.50
CA LEU A 118 -3.59 7.39 -13.71
C LEU A 118 -4.27 6.51 -12.66
N VAL A 119 -4.78 5.34 -13.04
CA VAL A 119 -5.44 4.41 -12.11
C VAL A 119 -4.52 4.02 -10.96
N HIS A 120 -3.27 3.61 -11.22
CA HIS A 120 -2.31 3.30 -10.15
C HIS A 120 -2.09 4.50 -9.22
N THR A 121 -1.92 5.69 -9.78
CA THR A 121 -1.74 6.93 -8.99
C THR A 121 -2.94 7.18 -8.07
N LEU A 122 -4.17 7.00 -8.58
CA LEU A 122 -5.40 7.18 -7.80
C LEU A 122 -5.52 6.12 -6.69
N LEU A 123 -5.16 4.85 -6.96
CA LEU A 123 -5.21 3.78 -5.97
C LEU A 123 -4.12 3.93 -4.89
N GLU A 124 -2.92 4.40 -5.25
CA GLU A 124 -1.87 4.79 -4.30
C GLU A 124 -2.31 5.93 -3.38
N GLU A 125 -3.03 6.91 -3.92
CA GLU A 125 -3.52 8.09 -3.19
C GLU A 125 -4.70 7.78 -2.27
N LEU A 126 -5.48 6.76 -2.60
CA LEU A 126 -6.45 6.17 -1.68
C LEU A 126 -5.79 5.25 -0.62
N GLY A 127 -4.52 4.90 -0.81
CA GLY A 127 -3.76 3.97 0.05
C GLY A 127 -4.09 2.50 -0.19
N ILE A 128 -4.74 2.18 -1.31
CA ILE A 128 -5.12 0.82 -1.70
C ILE A 128 -3.91 0.08 -2.26
N GLU A 129 -3.18 0.74 -3.17
CA GLU A 129 -1.84 0.32 -3.58
C GLU A 129 -0.78 1.00 -2.69
N GLU A 130 0.34 0.32 -2.47
CA GLU A 130 1.42 0.83 -1.61
C GLU A 130 2.42 1.65 -2.43
N LYS A 131 2.66 2.91 -2.03
CA LYS A 131 3.66 3.78 -2.68
C LYS A 131 5.09 3.26 -2.56
N HIS A 132 5.37 2.54 -1.47
CA HIS A 132 6.67 1.94 -1.19
C HIS A 132 6.54 0.41 -1.17
N ARG A 133 6.40 -0.18 -2.35
CA ARG A 133 6.25 -1.63 -2.51
C ARG A 133 7.56 -2.32 -2.12
N ARG A 134 7.54 -3.14 -1.07
CA ARG A 134 8.72 -3.81 -0.53
C ARG A 134 8.48 -5.32 -0.55
N VAL A 135 9.49 -6.08 -0.99
CA VAL A 135 9.38 -7.54 -1.10
C VAL A 135 10.62 -8.16 -0.50
N PHE A 136 10.44 -9.02 0.50
CA PHE A 136 11.51 -9.88 0.99
C PHE A 136 11.54 -11.16 0.17
N ILE A 137 12.67 -11.48 -0.48
CA ILE A 137 12.84 -12.68 -1.30
C ILE A 137 13.60 -13.74 -0.48
N SER A 138 12.85 -14.69 0.06
CA SER A 138 13.39 -15.86 0.75
C SER A 138 13.71 -16.96 -0.25
N HIS A 139 14.92 -17.51 -0.15
CA HIS A 139 15.39 -18.56 -1.05
C HIS A 139 16.48 -19.39 -0.37
N ARG A 140 16.65 -20.63 -0.86
CA ARG A 140 17.82 -21.43 -0.54
C ARG A 140 18.97 -21.05 -1.48
N ARG A 141 20.14 -20.74 -0.90
CA ARG A 141 21.31 -20.27 -1.68
C ARG A 141 21.92 -21.33 -2.61
N THR A 142 21.72 -22.62 -2.34
CA THR A 142 22.33 -23.68 -3.15
C THR A 142 21.62 -23.86 -4.49
N ASP A 143 20.32 -23.56 -4.58
CA ASP A 143 19.50 -23.86 -5.76
C ASP A 143 18.48 -22.79 -6.17
N GLY A 144 18.22 -21.77 -5.34
CA GLY A 144 17.29 -20.65 -5.63
C GLY A 144 17.98 -19.33 -5.96
N LEU A 145 19.31 -19.34 -6.03
CA LEU A 145 20.15 -18.15 -5.99
C LEU A 145 20.06 -17.28 -7.24
N GLY A 146 20.20 -17.90 -8.43
CA GLY A 146 20.09 -17.20 -9.72
C GLY A 146 18.70 -16.60 -9.94
N ALA A 147 17.65 -17.38 -9.66
CA ALA A 147 16.28 -16.89 -9.76
C ALA A 147 15.97 -15.74 -8.79
N ALA A 148 16.53 -15.76 -7.57
CA ALA A 148 16.37 -14.66 -6.62
C ALA A 148 16.97 -13.34 -7.16
N GLU A 149 18.21 -13.37 -7.69
CA GLU A 149 18.85 -12.19 -8.32
C GLU A 149 18.04 -11.69 -9.52
N GLN A 150 17.61 -12.60 -10.39
CA GLN A 150 16.77 -12.27 -11.55
C GLN A 150 15.47 -11.58 -11.14
N LEU A 151 14.79 -12.11 -10.11
CA LEU A 151 13.56 -11.53 -9.58
C LEU A 151 13.80 -10.19 -8.91
N HIS A 152 14.91 -10.02 -8.18
CA HIS A 152 15.28 -8.72 -7.61
C HIS A 152 15.44 -7.66 -8.71
N ASP A 153 16.14 -7.97 -9.79
CA ASP A 153 16.32 -7.03 -10.88
C ASP A 153 14.99 -6.73 -11.55
N LYS A 154 14.20 -7.76 -11.89
CA LYS A 154 12.90 -7.57 -12.52
C LYS A 154 11.95 -6.76 -11.63
N LEU A 155 11.79 -7.11 -10.36
CA LEU A 155 10.94 -6.38 -9.40
C LEU A 155 11.37 -4.91 -9.25
N SER A 156 12.68 -4.63 -9.24
CA SER A 156 13.20 -3.26 -9.17
C SER A 156 12.75 -2.41 -10.37
N HIS A 157 12.72 -2.98 -11.58
CA HIS A 157 12.17 -2.30 -12.76
C HIS A 157 10.68 -1.99 -12.63
N PHE A 158 9.94 -2.84 -11.91
CA PHE A 158 8.54 -2.63 -11.56
C PHE A 158 8.39 -1.81 -10.26
N LYS A 159 9.37 -0.98 -9.89
CA LYS A 159 9.34 -0.06 -8.72
C LYS A 159 9.08 -0.75 -7.37
N PHE A 160 9.32 -2.05 -7.26
CA PHE A 160 9.45 -2.68 -5.96
C PHE A 160 10.84 -2.38 -5.38
N ARG A 161 10.95 -2.49 -4.07
CA ARG A 161 12.22 -2.54 -3.32
C ARG A 161 12.41 -3.98 -2.84
N PRO A 162 13.01 -4.84 -3.67
CA PRO A 162 13.30 -6.20 -3.27
C PRO A 162 14.48 -6.25 -2.30
N PHE A 163 14.44 -7.21 -1.39
CA PHE A 163 15.52 -7.54 -0.48
C PHE A 163 15.85 -9.03 -0.61
N ILE A 164 17.11 -9.36 -0.79
CA ILE A 164 17.63 -10.73 -0.77
C ILE A 164 18.63 -10.83 0.38
N ASP A 165 18.58 -11.91 1.15
CA ASP A 165 19.50 -12.23 2.26
C ASP A 165 20.96 -12.53 1.81
N ARG A 166 21.41 -12.00 0.66
CA ARG A 166 22.78 -12.15 0.18
C ARG A 166 23.75 -11.08 0.71
N PHE A 167 23.26 -9.89 1.08
CA PHE A 167 24.12 -8.68 1.07
C PHE A 167 23.98 -7.68 2.24
N ALA A 168 23.15 -7.91 3.27
CA ALA A 168 22.79 -6.82 4.19
C ALA A 168 23.29 -6.93 5.64
N ILE A 169 23.90 -8.04 6.05
CA ILE A 169 24.28 -8.22 7.46
C ILE A 169 25.78 -7.93 7.62
N ARG A 170 26.09 -6.78 8.20
CA ARG A 170 27.47 -6.37 8.53
C ARG A 170 28.09 -7.36 9.53
N GLU A 171 29.37 -7.66 9.34
CA GLU A 171 30.16 -8.43 10.31
C GLU A 171 30.00 -7.86 11.73
N GLY A 172 29.64 -8.72 12.70
CA GLY A 172 29.51 -8.35 14.12
C GLY A 172 28.09 -8.00 14.62
N THR A 173 27.03 -8.20 13.83
CA THR A 173 25.63 -7.98 14.25
C THR A 173 24.90 -9.30 14.57
N ASN A 174 23.83 -9.23 15.39
CA ASN A 174 22.99 -10.39 15.68
C ASN A 174 22.12 -10.71 14.45
N PHE A 175 22.59 -11.67 13.65
CA PHE A 175 22.02 -12.06 12.35
C PHE A 175 20.50 -12.30 12.41
N GLN A 176 19.98 -12.94 13.46
CA GLN A 176 18.55 -13.22 13.60
C GLN A 176 17.69 -11.96 13.83
N GLN A 177 18.23 -10.95 14.51
CA GLN A 177 17.51 -9.69 14.74
C GLN A 177 17.37 -8.87 13.46
N GLU A 178 18.42 -8.84 12.63
CA GLU A 178 18.41 -8.08 11.37
C GLU A 178 17.44 -8.67 10.34
N ILE A 179 17.33 -10.00 10.23
CA ILE A 179 16.34 -10.65 9.36
C ILE A 179 14.91 -10.35 9.83
N GLY A 180 14.66 -10.43 11.14
CA GLY A 180 13.36 -10.06 11.72
C GLY A 180 12.98 -8.61 11.39
N HIS A 181 13.91 -7.66 11.59
CA HIS A 181 13.69 -6.26 11.24
C HIS A 181 13.45 -6.08 9.73
N ALA A 182 14.20 -6.79 8.87
CA ALA A 182 13.99 -6.74 7.43
C ALA A 182 12.60 -7.27 7.04
N LEU A 183 12.15 -8.38 7.62
CA LEU A 183 10.79 -8.91 7.40
C LEU A 183 9.72 -7.92 7.85
N GLU A 184 9.86 -7.29 9.01
CA GLU A 184 8.90 -6.27 9.48
C GLU A 184 8.91 -5.01 8.63
N ASP A 185 10.06 -4.62 8.08
CA ASP A 185 10.19 -3.47 7.19
C ASP A 185 9.49 -3.71 5.84
N HIS A 186 9.59 -4.94 5.31
CA HIS A 186 9.06 -5.29 3.99
C HIS A 186 7.58 -5.74 4.06
N ALA A 187 7.15 -6.36 5.16
CA ALA A 187 5.79 -6.83 5.43
C ALA A 187 5.15 -7.74 4.34
N PHE A 188 5.97 -8.25 3.42
CA PHE A 188 5.60 -9.20 2.38
C PHE A 188 6.78 -10.14 2.07
N LEU A 189 6.50 -11.45 2.03
CA LEU A 189 7.46 -12.52 1.76
C LEU A 189 7.16 -13.19 0.41
N LEU A 190 8.13 -13.15 -0.50
CA LEU A 190 8.21 -14.01 -1.68
C LEU A 190 9.14 -15.18 -1.37
N LEU A 191 8.59 -16.39 -1.23
CA LEU A 191 9.36 -17.60 -0.99
C LEU A 191 9.63 -18.33 -2.31
N LEU A 192 10.89 -18.59 -2.62
CA LEU A 192 11.30 -19.50 -3.70
C LEU A 192 11.37 -20.93 -3.12
N GLU A 193 10.31 -21.71 -3.34
CA GLU A 193 10.22 -23.10 -2.90
C GLU A 193 10.88 -23.99 -3.97
N THR A 194 12.20 -23.91 -4.01
CA THR A 194 13.13 -24.75 -4.82
C THR A 194 13.31 -26.14 -4.18
N PRO A 195 13.88 -27.14 -4.89
CA PRO A 195 14.02 -28.50 -4.37
C PRO A 195 14.64 -28.61 -2.97
N GLU A 196 15.67 -27.82 -2.66
CA GLU A 196 16.36 -27.82 -1.37
C GLU A 196 15.81 -26.80 -0.36
N ALA A 197 14.81 -25.98 -0.71
CA ALA A 197 14.27 -24.93 0.16
C ALA A 197 13.81 -25.45 1.52
N HIS A 198 13.11 -26.60 1.54
CA HIS A 198 12.59 -27.25 2.74
C HIS A 198 13.68 -27.64 3.77
N SER A 199 14.93 -27.78 3.33
CA SER A 199 16.05 -28.20 4.18
C SER A 199 16.73 -27.03 4.91
N SER A 200 16.28 -25.80 4.67
CA SER A 200 16.90 -24.60 5.20
C SER A 200 16.20 -24.11 6.46
N GLU A 201 16.88 -24.20 7.61
CA GLU A 201 16.39 -23.65 8.89
C GLU A 201 16.07 -22.16 8.78
N TRP A 202 16.91 -21.40 8.06
CA TRP A 202 16.67 -19.98 7.80
C TRP A 202 15.39 -19.69 7.03
N VAL A 203 15.11 -20.46 5.97
CA VAL A 203 13.88 -20.31 5.18
C VAL A 203 12.67 -20.67 6.03
N PHE A 204 12.79 -21.69 6.88
CA PHE A 204 11.75 -22.05 7.85
C PHE A 204 11.46 -20.91 8.83
N ASP A 205 12.50 -20.34 9.44
CA ASP A 205 12.37 -19.22 10.40
C ASP A 205 11.69 -18.00 9.75
N GLU A 206 12.04 -17.67 8.51
CA GLU A 206 11.43 -16.55 7.76
C GLU A 206 9.93 -16.80 7.49
N VAL A 207 9.56 -18.03 7.13
CA VAL A 207 8.16 -18.43 6.92
C VAL A 207 7.38 -18.39 8.24
N ASP A 208 7.91 -18.98 9.31
CA ASP A 208 7.27 -18.96 10.64
C ASP A 208 7.10 -17.51 11.14
N TYR A 209 8.10 -16.67 10.92
CA TYR A 209 8.02 -15.25 11.24
C TYR A 209 6.92 -14.56 10.44
N ALA A 210 6.89 -14.71 9.12
CA ALA A 210 5.86 -14.09 8.28
C ALA A 210 4.44 -14.53 8.68
N LEU A 211 4.26 -15.80 9.05
CA LEU A 211 2.98 -16.36 9.50
C LEU A 211 2.54 -15.81 10.86
N SER A 212 3.44 -15.88 11.85
CA SER A 212 3.16 -15.40 13.22
C SER A 212 2.86 -13.89 13.28
N HIS A 213 3.29 -13.15 12.25
CA HIS A 213 3.03 -11.73 12.12
C HIS A 213 1.92 -11.40 11.12
N THR A 214 1.27 -12.37 10.48
CA THR A 214 0.20 -12.14 9.47
C THR A 214 0.67 -11.31 8.26
N MET A 215 1.90 -11.52 7.81
CA MET A 215 2.44 -10.86 6.62
C MET A 215 1.79 -11.39 5.34
N GLY A 216 1.86 -10.63 4.26
CA GLY A 216 1.52 -11.17 2.95
C GLY A 216 2.58 -12.18 2.50
N ILE A 217 2.16 -13.32 1.95
CA ILE A 217 3.08 -14.36 1.48
C ILE A 217 2.63 -14.82 0.10
N LEU A 218 3.60 -14.95 -0.81
CA LEU A 218 3.46 -15.70 -2.05
C LEU A 218 4.60 -16.70 -2.16
N ILE A 219 4.26 -17.94 -2.47
CA ILE A 219 5.25 -18.99 -2.71
C ILE A 219 5.36 -19.22 -4.21
N LEU A 220 6.57 -19.14 -4.74
CA LEU A 220 6.89 -19.59 -6.08
C LEU A 220 7.36 -21.05 -6.01
N ARG A 221 6.54 -21.95 -6.53
CA ARG A 221 6.75 -23.39 -6.41
C ARG A 221 7.46 -23.92 -7.66
N TRP A 222 8.68 -24.44 -7.48
CA TRP A 222 9.42 -25.10 -8.56
C TRP A 222 8.69 -26.36 -9.06
N PRO A 223 8.91 -26.74 -10.34
CA PRO A 223 8.37 -27.97 -10.90
C PRO A 223 9.03 -29.21 -10.28
N GLY A 224 8.39 -30.37 -10.47
CA GLY A 224 8.88 -31.65 -9.96
C GLY A 224 8.46 -31.97 -8.52
N GLU A 225 9.08 -33.00 -7.96
CA GLU A 225 8.82 -33.49 -6.60
C GLU A 225 9.57 -32.65 -5.55
N VAL A 226 9.14 -31.39 -5.40
CA VAL A 226 9.66 -30.50 -4.35
C VAL A 226 8.95 -30.78 -3.02
N GLN A 227 9.63 -30.68 -1.88
CA GLN A 227 8.97 -30.75 -0.57
C GLN A 227 8.52 -29.36 -0.14
N GLU A 228 7.33 -29.25 0.47
CA GLU A 228 6.91 -27.97 1.05
C GLU A 228 7.84 -27.57 2.21
N VAL A 229 8.18 -26.27 2.29
CA VAL A 229 8.84 -25.75 3.49
C VAL A 229 7.94 -25.98 4.71
N PRO A 230 8.44 -26.44 5.86
CA PRO A 230 7.58 -26.70 7.02
C PRO A 230 6.78 -25.45 7.42
N GLY A 231 5.50 -25.64 7.78
CA GLY A 231 4.58 -24.54 8.10
C GLY A 231 4.00 -23.80 6.88
N SER A 232 4.53 -24.00 5.67
CA SER A 232 4.07 -23.31 4.46
C SER A 232 2.81 -23.90 3.83
N SER A 233 2.29 -25.01 4.37
CA SER A 233 1.15 -25.72 3.80
C SER A 233 -0.12 -24.87 3.78
N GLY A 234 -0.87 -24.91 2.68
CA GLY A 234 -2.08 -24.11 2.49
C GLY A 234 -1.86 -22.62 2.19
N LEU A 235 -0.62 -22.15 2.15
CA LEU A 235 -0.31 -20.77 1.73
C LEU A 235 -0.44 -20.58 0.20
N PRO A 236 -0.73 -19.34 -0.25
CA PRO A 236 -0.85 -19.02 -1.68
C PRO A 236 0.40 -19.40 -2.47
N ARG A 237 0.21 -20.13 -3.57
CA ARG A 237 1.27 -20.65 -4.44
C ARG A 237 1.04 -20.29 -5.89
N LEU A 238 2.10 -19.89 -6.57
CA LEU A 238 2.21 -19.86 -8.03
C LEU A 238 3.07 -21.06 -8.44
N PHE A 239 2.50 -21.97 -9.21
CA PHE A 239 3.18 -23.18 -9.68
C PHE A 239 3.90 -22.93 -11.00
N LEU A 240 5.19 -23.22 -11.02
CA LEU A 240 6.00 -23.24 -12.23
C LEU A 240 5.94 -24.61 -12.90
N SER A 241 6.11 -24.61 -14.21
CA SER A 241 6.31 -25.79 -15.05
C SER A 241 7.77 -25.89 -15.48
N GLU A 242 8.18 -27.03 -16.03
CA GLU A 242 9.53 -27.20 -16.58
C GLU A 242 9.82 -26.19 -17.71
N GLU A 243 8.81 -25.79 -18.49
CA GLU A 243 8.93 -24.82 -19.58
C GLU A 243 9.16 -23.38 -19.08
N ASP A 244 8.90 -23.13 -17.81
CA ASP A 244 9.12 -21.83 -17.18
C ASP A 244 10.57 -21.61 -16.76
N LEU A 245 11.39 -22.66 -16.79
CA LEU A 245 12.76 -22.65 -16.30
C LEU A 245 13.76 -22.82 -17.44
N VAL A 246 14.85 -22.08 -17.34
CA VAL A 246 16.04 -22.20 -18.21
C VAL A 246 17.29 -22.14 -17.35
N GLU A 247 18.42 -22.62 -17.86
CA GLU A 247 19.72 -22.42 -17.25
C GLU A 247 20.34 -21.11 -17.75
N ASP A 248 20.91 -20.33 -16.84
CA ASP A 248 21.70 -19.14 -17.19
C ASP A 248 23.15 -19.51 -17.57
N ASP A 249 23.94 -18.52 -17.97
CA ASP A 249 25.34 -18.69 -18.38
C ASP A 249 26.24 -19.28 -17.27
N HIS A 250 25.80 -19.25 -16.01
CA HIS A 250 26.51 -19.78 -14.84
C HIS A 250 25.97 -21.14 -14.37
N GLY A 251 24.97 -21.70 -15.07
CA GLY A 251 24.34 -22.98 -14.75
C GLY A 251 23.31 -22.90 -13.60
N TYR A 252 22.82 -21.70 -13.26
CA TYR A 252 21.71 -21.55 -12.32
C TYR A 252 20.37 -21.70 -13.04
N SER A 253 19.42 -22.35 -12.37
CA SER A 253 18.02 -22.37 -12.83
C SER A 253 17.39 -20.99 -12.61
N VAL A 254 16.92 -20.38 -13.70
CA VAL A 254 16.27 -19.07 -13.75
C VAL A 254 14.97 -19.15 -14.54
N LEU A 255 14.15 -18.09 -14.47
CA LEU A 255 12.85 -18.03 -15.12
C LEU A 255 12.97 -17.55 -16.57
N THR A 256 12.12 -18.07 -17.45
CA THR A 256 11.89 -17.48 -18.78
C THR A 256 11.25 -16.10 -18.66
N GLU A 257 11.33 -15.28 -19.71
CA GLU A 257 10.71 -13.94 -19.71
C GLU A 257 9.19 -14.00 -19.49
N ALA A 258 8.50 -14.95 -20.13
CA ALA A 258 7.07 -15.15 -19.95
C ALA A 258 6.71 -15.61 -18.51
N ALA A 259 7.55 -16.46 -17.91
CA ALA A 259 7.39 -16.84 -16.51
C ALA A 259 7.64 -15.67 -15.55
N LEU A 260 8.67 -14.85 -15.82
CA LEU A 260 8.95 -13.63 -15.04
C LEU A 260 7.74 -12.70 -15.05
N GLU A 261 7.18 -12.36 -16.20
CA GLU A 261 6.01 -11.47 -16.30
C GLU A 261 4.84 -11.99 -15.45
N ARG A 262 4.52 -13.28 -15.57
CA ARG A 262 3.47 -13.93 -14.78
C ARG A 262 3.77 -13.95 -13.28
N VAL A 263 5.03 -14.12 -12.87
CA VAL A 263 5.45 -14.06 -11.46
C VAL A 263 5.30 -12.64 -10.92
N ILE A 264 5.69 -11.61 -11.69
CA ILE A 264 5.53 -10.21 -11.28
C ILE A 264 4.06 -9.86 -11.06
N GLU A 265 3.17 -10.26 -11.97
CA GLU A 265 1.72 -10.09 -11.80
C GLU A 265 1.20 -10.80 -10.53
N GLY A 266 1.69 -12.01 -10.27
CA GLY A 266 1.37 -12.77 -9.06
C GLY A 266 1.83 -12.07 -7.79
N VAL A 267 3.06 -11.56 -7.78
CA VAL A 267 3.64 -10.80 -6.66
C VAL A 267 2.84 -9.53 -6.40
N GLU A 268 2.50 -8.77 -7.45
CA GLU A 268 1.71 -7.54 -7.32
C GLU A 268 0.35 -7.80 -6.67
N ARG A 269 -0.38 -8.81 -7.16
CA ARG A 269 -1.67 -9.23 -6.59
C ARG A 269 -1.53 -9.65 -5.13
N ALA A 270 -0.58 -10.53 -4.82
CA ALA A 270 -0.40 -11.05 -3.47
C ALA A 270 0.03 -9.95 -2.49
N HIS A 271 0.91 -9.04 -2.93
CA HIS A 271 1.39 -7.91 -2.15
C HIS A 271 0.26 -6.93 -1.84
N ALA A 272 -0.49 -6.48 -2.85
CA ALA A 272 -1.63 -5.58 -2.65
C ALA A 272 -2.66 -6.18 -1.68
N HIS A 273 -3.01 -7.47 -1.87
CA HIS A 273 -3.92 -8.18 -0.97
C HIS A 273 -3.40 -8.27 0.46
N GLY A 274 -2.12 -8.62 0.66
CA GLY A 274 -1.49 -8.72 1.98
C GLY A 274 -1.51 -7.40 2.75
N ILE A 275 -1.13 -6.30 2.10
CA ILE A 275 -1.08 -4.97 2.68
C ILE A 275 -2.49 -4.46 3.04
N VAL A 276 -3.46 -4.58 2.14
CA VAL A 276 -4.85 -4.17 2.39
C VAL A 276 -5.49 -4.99 3.51
N ARG A 277 -5.25 -6.30 3.54
CA ARG A 277 -5.73 -7.16 4.62
C ARG A 277 -5.21 -6.69 5.98
N ARG A 278 -3.91 -6.43 6.11
CA ARG A 278 -3.30 -5.96 7.37
C ARG A 278 -3.86 -4.62 7.81
N ARG A 279 -3.92 -3.64 6.90
CA ARG A 279 -4.52 -2.32 7.18
C ARG A 279 -5.97 -2.43 7.62
N SER A 280 -6.76 -3.27 6.95
CA SER A 280 -8.14 -3.52 7.35
C SER A 280 -8.26 -4.14 8.73
N ILE A 281 -7.35 -5.04 9.11
CA ILE A 281 -7.30 -5.62 10.46
C ILE A 281 -6.98 -4.52 11.48
N LEU A 282 -5.94 -3.71 11.25
CA LEU A 282 -5.56 -2.60 12.13
C LEU A 282 -6.71 -1.61 12.35
N VAL A 283 -7.29 -1.11 11.25
CA VAL A 283 -8.42 -0.17 11.31
C VAL A 283 -9.59 -0.78 12.09
N LYS A 284 -9.92 -2.05 11.83
CA LYS A 284 -10.98 -2.75 12.55
C LYS A 284 -10.68 -2.88 14.04
N SER A 285 -9.47 -3.31 14.40
CA SER A 285 -9.02 -3.42 15.79
C SER A 285 -9.12 -2.08 16.53
N ILE A 286 -8.71 -0.98 15.88
CA ILE A 286 -8.84 0.37 16.44
C ILE A 286 -10.30 0.75 16.65
N SER A 287 -11.14 0.58 15.63
CA SER A 287 -12.56 0.93 15.71
C SER A 287 -13.31 0.11 16.75
N GLU A 288 -13.03 -1.19 16.87
CA GLU A 288 -13.63 -2.07 17.88
C GLU A 288 -13.19 -1.69 19.30
N ALA A 289 -11.90 -1.39 19.51
CA ALA A 289 -11.40 -0.94 20.80
C ALA A 289 -11.95 0.44 21.20
N ALA A 290 -12.02 1.39 20.27
CA ALA A 290 -12.62 2.69 20.50
C ALA A 290 -14.11 2.55 20.86
N ALA A 291 -14.87 1.72 20.14
CA ALA A 291 -16.27 1.45 20.45
C ALA A 291 -16.45 0.81 21.83
N ALA A 292 -15.59 -0.13 22.22
CA ALA A 292 -15.60 -0.76 23.54
C ALA A 292 -15.31 0.24 24.67
N ALA A 293 -14.51 1.27 24.40
CA ALA A 293 -14.24 2.39 25.32
C ALA A 293 -15.32 3.49 25.31
N GLY A 294 -16.42 3.32 24.55
CA GLY A 294 -17.52 4.27 24.51
C GLY A 294 -17.25 5.51 23.64
N VAL A 295 -16.30 5.44 22.71
CA VAL A 295 -16.03 6.52 21.75
C VAL A 295 -17.23 6.74 20.83
N ALA A 296 -17.65 8.00 20.69
CA ALA A 296 -18.91 8.39 20.06
C ALA A 296 -18.89 8.30 18.52
N ASP A 297 -17.77 8.67 17.89
CA ASP A 297 -17.65 8.68 16.43
C ASP A 297 -16.22 8.32 15.98
N CYS A 298 -16.14 7.34 15.08
CA CYS A 298 -14.93 6.89 14.42
C CYS A 298 -15.18 6.92 12.90
N THR A 299 -14.76 8.01 12.26
CA THR A 299 -14.97 8.23 10.83
C THR A 299 -13.72 7.81 10.05
N SER A 300 -13.87 7.02 8.99
CA SER A 300 -12.74 6.67 8.12
C SER A 300 -12.25 7.87 7.31
N LEU A 301 -10.94 7.96 7.17
CA LEU A 301 -10.23 8.90 6.31
C LEU A 301 -9.46 8.12 5.22
N ARG A 302 -8.83 8.86 4.31
CA ARG A 302 -7.95 8.26 3.29
C ARG A 302 -6.72 7.62 3.92
N GLY A 303 -6.06 6.72 3.19
CA GLY A 303 -4.79 6.13 3.64
C GLY A 303 -4.92 5.26 4.88
N TRP A 304 -6.09 4.65 5.09
CA TRP A 304 -6.37 3.77 6.25
C TRP A 304 -6.18 4.48 7.59
N GLN A 305 -6.58 5.75 7.64
CA GLN A 305 -6.60 6.58 8.84
C GLN A 305 -8.03 6.74 9.36
N LEU A 306 -8.17 7.12 10.62
CA LEU A 306 -9.43 7.33 11.30
C LEU A 306 -9.44 8.70 11.98
N LEU A 307 -10.54 9.44 11.83
CA LEU A 307 -10.86 10.57 12.69
C LEU A 307 -11.68 10.07 13.86
N VAL A 308 -11.17 10.25 15.07
CA VAL A 308 -11.79 9.73 16.28
C VAL A 308 -12.24 10.89 17.16
N ARG A 309 -13.53 10.94 17.48
CA ARG A 309 -14.13 11.96 18.33
C ARG A 309 -14.58 11.34 19.65
N THR A 310 -13.93 11.75 20.72
CA THR A 310 -14.28 11.38 22.10
C THR A 310 -14.95 12.57 22.80
N HIS A 311 -15.41 12.38 24.03
CA HIS A 311 -15.90 13.48 24.87
C HIS A 311 -14.78 14.46 25.29
N GLU A 312 -13.52 14.00 25.29
CA GLU A 312 -12.36 14.78 25.72
C GLU A 312 -11.69 15.55 24.58
N GLY A 313 -11.92 15.14 23.33
CA GLY A 313 -11.36 15.81 22.17
C GLY A 313 -11.50 15.01 20.88
N THR A 314 -10.86 15.53 19.84
CA THR A 314 -10.75 14.85 18.53
C THR A 314 -9.29 14.50 18.28
N GLY A 315 -9.02 13.34 17.72
CA GLY A 315 -7.68 12.89 17.33
C GLY A 315 -7.70 12.13 16.02
N ILE A 316 -6.51 11.95 15.42
CA ILE A 316 -6.35 11.14 14.21
C ILE A 316 -5.58 9.88 14.56
N VAL A 317 -6.05 8.74 14.08
CA VAL A 317 -5.34 7.47 14.22
C VAL A 317 -4.93 6.98 12.84
N GLY A 318 -3.62 6.87 12.60
CA GLY A 318 -3.05 6.28 11.40
C GLY A 318 -2.65 4.83 11.61
N THR A 319 -2.51 4.10 10.50
CA THR A 319 -2.06 2.71 10.53
C THR A 319 -0.86 2.50 9.61
N THR A 320 0.07 1.65 10.01
CA THR A 320 1.14 1.16 9.14
C THR A 320 1.30 -0.36 9.29
N PRO A 321 1.21 -1.13 8.20
CA PRO A 321 1.30 -2.59 8.26
C PRO A 321 2.74 -3.11 8.39
N ARG A 322 3.74 -2.22 8.40
CA ARG A 322 5.19 -2.51 8.45
C ARG A 322 5.83 -1.73 9.60
N LEU A 323 7.17 -1.77 9.69
CA LEU A 323 7.89 -0.83 10.56
C LEU A 323 7.50 0.63 10.24
N PRO A 324 7.16 1.43 11.27
CA PRO A 324 6.82 2.83 11.09
C PRO A 324 8.05 3.64 10.64
N THR A 325 7.81 4.64 9.80
CA THR A 325 8.83 5.55 9.29
C THR A 325 8.47 7.00 9.62
N ALA A 326 9.45 7.89 9.52
CA ALA A 326 9.22 9.34 9.64
C ALA A 326 8.18 9.85 8.61
N VAL A 327 8.09 9.22 7.43
CA VAL A 327 7.09 9.58 6.40
C VAL A 327 5.68 9.20 6.83
N ASP A 328 5.52 8.08 7.53
CA ASP A 328 4.21 7.67 8.06
C ASP A 328 3.71 8.68 9.12
N LEU A 329 4.61 9.13 10.00
CA LEU A 329 4.33 10.20 10.98
C LEU A 329 4.04 11.55 10.29
N GLN A 330 4.83 11.93 9.29
CA GLN A 330 4.61 13.16 8.52
C GLN A 330 3.24 13.14 7.83
N THR A 331 2.84 12.00 7.26
CA THR A 331 1.55 11.84 6.60
C THR A 331 0.41 11.99 7.60
N LEU A 332 0.56 11.43 8.81
CA LEU A 332 -0.40 11.60 9.91
C LEU A 332 -0.52 13.06 10.35
N ASP A 333 0.61 13.75 10.54
CA ASP A 333 0.69 15.17 10.91
C ASP A 333 0.04 16.08 9.84
N GLN A 334 0.26 15.78 8.56
CA GLN A 334 -0.37 16.50 7.44
C GLN A 334 -1.90 16.28 7.39
N THR A 335 -2.38 15.08 7.68
CA THR A 335 -3.83 14.84 7.82
C THR A 335 -4.39 15.62 9.02
N SER A 336 -3.65 15.67 10.13
CA SER A 336 -4.02 16.44 11.32
C SER A 336 -4.16 17.94 11.01
N ALA A 337 -3.18 18.53 10.34
CA ALA A 337 -3.21 19.92 9.92
C ALA A 337 -4.39 20.23 8.98
N ARG A 338 -4.67 19.34 8.01
CA ARG A 338 -5.80 19.51 7.06
C ARG A 338 -7.16 19.42 7.71
N THR A 339 -7.28 18.71 8.82
CA THR A 339 -8.55 18.58 9.57
C THR A 339 -8.82 19.81 10.47
N GLY A 340 -7.89 20.78 10.54
CA GLY A 340 -8.16 22.15 10.99
C GLY A 340 -7.91 22.45 12.46
N ALA A 341 -7.15 21.63 13.19
CA ALA A 341 -6.92 21.86 14.63
C ALA A 341 -5.60 21.33 15.19
N ASN A 342 -4.59 20.99 14.36
CA ASN A 342 -3.36 20.31 14.80
C ASN A 342 -3.67 19.21 15.83
N LEU A 343 -4.66 18.39 15.48
CA LEU A 343 -5.18 17.32 16.31
C LEU A 343 -4.05 16.38 16.76
N PRO A 344 -4.12 15.83 17.99
CA PRO A 344 -3.23 14.76 18.40
C PRO A 344 -3.36 13.56 17.46
N GLY A 345 -2.24 12.94 17.13
CA GLY A 345 -2.14 11.83 16.21
C GLY A 345 -1.53 10.60 16.87
N VAL A 346 -2.09 9.43 16.58
CA VAL A 346 -1.56 8.13 17.00
C VAL A 346 -1.27 7.29 15.77
N LEU A 347 -0.03 6.87 15.58
CA LEU A 347 0.36 5.93 14.53
C LEU A 347 0.44 4.53 15.12
N VAL A 348 -0.45 3.65 14.67
CA VAL A 348 -0.49 2.25 15.06
C VAL A 348 0.29 1.40 14.06
N HIS A 349 1.27 0.62 14.53
CA HIS A 349 2.05 -0.29 13.68
C HIS A 349 1.83 -1.76 14.01
N SER A 350 1.93 -2.62 12.99
CA SER A 350 1.85 -4.09 13.17
C SER A 350 3.20 -4.77 13.41
N ALA A 351 4.32 -4.04 13.43
CA ALA A 351 5.61 -4.62 13.82
C ALA A 351 5.56 -5.09 15.29
N ARG A 352 6.12 -6.26 15.58
CA ARG A 352 6.15 -6.85 16.93
C ARG A 352 7.18 -6.15 17.80
N THR A 353 8.34 -5.83 17.25
CA THR A 353 9.41 -5.16 17.98
C THR A 353 9.81 -3.90 17.23
N LEU A 354 9.92 -2.77 17.94
CA LEU A 354 10.51 -1.57 17.36
C LEU A 354 12.00 -1.55 17.74
N PRO A 355 12.94 -1.56 16.76
CA PRO A 355 14.35 -1.43 17.07
C PRO A 355 14.60 -0.15 17.88
N SER A 356 15.43 -0.21 18.93
CA SER A 356 15.63 0.94 19.84
C SER A 356 16.09 2.21 19.11
N GLY A 357 17.01 2.08 18.15
CA GLY A 357 17.45 3.21 17.34
C GLY A 357 16.36 3.81 16.45
N LEU A 358 15.42 2.98 15.97
CA LEU A 358 14.24 3.47 15.24
C LEU A 358 13.26 4.16 16.19
N GLN A 359 13.06 3.61 17.38
CA GLN A 359 12.23 4.22 18.42
C GLN A 359 12.75 5.63 18.77
N GLU A 360 14.03 5.75 19.11
CA GLU A 360 14.69 7.04 19.41
C GLU A 360 14.55 8.02 18.24
N HIS A 361 14.70 7.54 17.00
CA HIS A 361 14.54 8.38 15.83
C HIS A 361 13.10 8.87 15.64
N LEU A 362 12.10 8.01 15.84
CA LEU A 362 10.69 8.39 15.71
C LEU A 362 10.27 9.33 16.84
N GLU A 363 10.77 9.11 18.06
CA GLU A 363 10.59 10.03 19.19
C GLU A 363 11.17 11.41 18.87
N TRP A 364 12.38 11.47 18.32
CA TRP A 364 13.00 12.71 17.83
C TRP A 364 12.19 13.38 16.71
N VAL A 365 11.63 12.60 15.78
CA VAL A 365 10.74 13.14 14.73
C VAL A 365 9.43 13.66 15.32
N SER A 366 8.88 13.01 16.35
CA SER A 366 7.64 13.45 16.99
C SER A 366 7.83 14.57 18.02
N ASP A 367 9.07 14.92 18.37
CA ASP A 367 9.35 15.93 19.39
C ASP A 367 8.70 17.28 19.06
N GLY A 368 8.06 17.89 20.06
CA GLY A 368 7.25 19.10 19.91
C GLY A 368 5.96 18.94 19.09
N ARG A 369 5.63 17.73 18.61
CA ARG A 369 4.36 17.40 17.95
C ARG A 369 3.49 16.55 18.88
N GLN A 370 2.18 16.65 18.76
CA GLN A 370 1.25 15.77 19.48
C GLN A 370 1.09 14.44 18.75
N MET A 371 2.21 13.75 18.47
CA MET A 371 2.24 12.51 17.70
C MET A 371 2.80 11.38 18.55
N THR A 372 2.12 10.24 18.58
CA THR A 372 2.54 9.06 19.35
C THR A 372 2.56 7.84 18.45
N VAL A 373 3.54 6.96 18.65
CA VAL A 373 3.64 5.68 17.94
C VAL A 373 3.35 4.56 18.93
N ILE A 374 2.42 3.67 18.59
CA ILE A 374 2.08 2.51 19.44
C ILE A 374 2.01 1.21 18.62
N PRO A 375 2.32 0.06 19.24
CA PRO A 375 2.14 -1.24 18.59
C PRO A 375 0.67 -1.67 18.60
N GLU A 376 0.30 -2.56 17.68
CA GLU A 376 -1.05 -3.10 17.53
C GLU A 376 -1.60 -3.76 18.82
N ASN A 377 -0.75 -4.42 19.60
CA ASN A 377 -1.17 -5.04 20.87
C ASN A 377 -1.46 -4.04 21.99
N ALA A 378 -1.09 -2.76 21.83
CA ALA A 378 -1.36 -1.69 22.79
C ALA A 378 -2.68 -0.94 22.51
N ILE A 379 -3.34 -1.20 21.37
CA ILE A 379 -4.58 -0.51 20.97
C ILE A 379 -5.64 -0.54 22.09
N GLY A 380 -5.89 -1.70 22.70
CA GLY A 380 -6.90 -1.82 23.75
C GLY A 380 -6.55 -1.01 25.00
N GLY A 381 -5.28 -1.01 25.41
CA GLY A 381 -4.79 -0.25 26.56
C GLY A 381 -4.90 1.25 26.36
N TRP A 382 -4.56 1.72 25.15
CA TRP A 382 -4.62 3.12 24.73
C TRP A 382 -6.00 3.74 24.96
N TRP A 383 -7.07 3.06 24.57
CA TRP A 383 -8.43 3.57 24.76
C TRP A 383 -8.98 3.40 26.18
N SER A 384 -8.45 2.46 26.96
CA SER A 384 -8.98 2.11 28.28
C SER A 384 -8.42 2.97 29.43
N HIS A 385 -7.19 3.46 29.30
CA HIS A 385 -6.46 4.13 30.40
C HIS A 385 -6.42 5.67 30.29
N GLY A 386 -7.13 6.24 29.31
CA GLY A 386 -7.17 7.69 29.07
C GLY A 386 -5.93 8.20 28.33
N ASN A 387 -6.16 9.21 27.48
CA ASN A 387 -5.12 10.00 26.80
C ASN A 387 -4.35 10.88 27.78
#